data_AF-A0A6B3C8R4-F1
#
_entry.id   AF-A0A6B3C8R4-F1
#
_cell.length_a   1.000
_cell.length_b   1.000
_cell.length_c   1.000
_cell.angle_alpha   90.00
_cell.angle_beta   90.00
_cell.angle_gamma   90.00
#
_symmetry.space_group_name_H-M   'P 1'
#
loop_
_entity.id
_entity.type
_entity.pdbx_description
1 polymer ?
#
loop_
_entity_poly.entity_id
_entity_poly.type
_entity_poly.pdbx_seq_one_letter_code
_entity_poly.pdbx_strand_id
1 'polypeptide(L)'
;EEIRWFSVADQRSLEVADHGLWAPPCREILLTDDVRERAAALRERLPGALDMLDKLAEGIAVEGMESLAPALVERMVPVLDLVPDASLLVLVDPERVRRRAHDLVATTQEFLEAAWTSAAAGAATPLDLSAASFASFAEVRALAAVRGLGWWT
;
A
#
# COMPACT_ATOMS: atom_id res chain seq x y z
N GLU A 1 -11.38 32.48 -16.19
CA GLU A 1 -10.17 31.99 -15.48
C GLU A 1 -9.44 31.01 -16.38
N GLU A 2 -8.10 31.04 -16.40
CA GLU A 2 -7.25 30.13 -17.19
C GLU A 2 -6.23 29.42 -16.29
N ILE A 3 -5.88 28.16 -16.59
CA ILE A 3 -4.82 27.40 -15.90
C ILE A 3 -3.60 27.34 -16.81
N ARG A 4 -2.40 27.62 -16.28
CA ARG A 4 -1.14 27.62 -17.03
C ARG A 4 -0.08 26.78 -16.33
N TRP A 5 0.79 26.16 -17.13
CA TRP A 5 2.02 25.58 -16.60
C TRP A 5 2.98 26.68 -16.14
N PHE A 6 3.88 26.36 -15.22
CA PHE A 6 4.94 27.27 -14.81
C PHE A 6 6.22 26.50 -14.48
N SER A 7 7.36 27.17 -14.63
CA SER A 7 8.67 26.62 -14.28
C SER A 7 8.91 26.71 -12.77
N VAL A 8 9.33 25.61 -12.15
CA VAL A 8 9.67 25.58 -10.71
C VAL A 8 10.90 26.45 -10.40
N ALA A 9 11.83 26.59 -11.36
CA ALA A 9 13.11 27.27 -11.14
C ALA A 9 12.98 28.80 -11.03
N ASP A 10 12.05 29.40 -11.77
CA ASP A 10 11.92 30.86 -11.90
C ASP A 10 10.47 31.38 -11.80
N GLN A 11 9.52 30.48 -11.55
CA GLN A 11 8.09 30.77 -11.40
C GLN A 11 7.43 31.47 -12.60
N ARG A 12 8.03 31.37 -13.79
CA ARG A 12 7.48 31.98 -15.00
C ARG A 12 6.39 31.11 -15.61
N SER A 13 5.29 31.77 -15.99
CA SER A 13 4.19 31.12 -16.71
C SER A 13 4.63 30.68 -18.11
N LEU A 14 4.15 29.50 -18.49
CA LEU A 14 4.35 28.86 -19.79
C LEU A 14 3.01 28.84 -20.55
N GLU A 15 2.80 27.86 -21.42
CA GLU A 15 1.56 27.64 -22.15
C GLU A 15 0.35 27.31 -21.25
N VAL A 16 -0.83 27.46 -21.84
CA VAL A 16 -2.12 27.15 -21.20
C VAL A 16 -2.29 25.63 -21.10
N ALA A 17 -2.83 25.16 -19.98
CA ALA A 17 -3.19 23.75 -19.79
C ALA A 17 -4.57 23.48 -20.40
N ASP A 18 -4.63 23.25 -21.72
CA ASP A 18 -5.88 23.07 -22.47
C ASP A 18 -6.73 21.87 -22.00
N HIS A 19 -6.10 20.88 -21.38
CA HIS A 19 -6.77 19.68 -20.84
C HIS A 19 -7.00 19.74 -19.32
N GLY A 20 -6.73 20.89 -18.69
CA GLY A 20 -6.81 21.06 -17.24
C GLY A 20 -5.72 20.30 -16.47
N LEU A 21 -5.99 20.05 -15.19
CA LEU A 21 -5.10 19.34 -14.27
C LEU A 21 -5.82 18.12 -13.70
N TRP A 22 -5.19 16.95 -13.83
CA TRP A 22 -5.49 15.80 -12.99
C TRP A 22 -4.44 15.69 -11.89
N ALA A 23 -4.87 15.88 -10.64
CA ALA A 23 -4.00 15.81 -9.47
C ALA A 23 -4.28 14.50 -8.71
N PRO A 24 -3.61 13.38 -9.03
CA PRO A 24 -3.76 12.15 -8.27
C PRO A 24 -3.22 12.33 -6.85
N PRO A 25 -3.64 11.47 -5.90
CA PRO A 25 -3.08 11.50 -4.56
C PRO A 25 -1.56 11.29 -4.54
N CYS A 26 -0.88 11.96 -3.63
CA CYS A 26 0.58 11.84 -3.46
C CYS A 26 0.99 10.69 -2.51
N ARG A 27 0.02 9.96 -1.95
CA ARG A 27 0.22 8.84 -1.01
C ARG A 27 -0.82 7.75 -1.26
N GLU A 28 -0.46 6.52 -0.92
CA GLU A 28 -1.33 5.34 -1.09
C GLU A 28 -2.39 5.22 0.02
N ILE A 29 -2.13 5.81 1.19
CA ILE A 29 -3.12 5.95 2.27
C ILE A 29 -3.62 7.39 2.31
N LEU A 30 -4.93 7.56 2.20
CA LEU A 30 -5.60 8.84 2.43
C LEU A 30 -6.07 8.93 3.87
N LEU A 31 -5.88 10.09 4.50
CA LEU A 31 -6.31 10.36 5.88
C LEU A 31 -7.80 10.71 5.94
N THR A 32 -8.64 9.74 5.59
CA THR A 32 -10.10 9.82 5.78
C THR A 32 -10.43 9.75 7.26
N ASP A 33 -11.67 10.11 7.63
CA ASP A 33 -12.12 10.02 9.03
C ASP A 33 -11.98 8.59 9.58
N ASP A 34 -12.34 7.57 8.81
CA ASP A 34 -12.17 6.16 9.19
C ASP A 34 -10.70 5.80 9.49
N VAL A 35 -9.76 6.26 8.65
CA VAL A 35 -8.32 6.00 8.85
C VAL A 35 -7.82 6.70 10.11
N ARG A 36 -8.28 7.93 10.36
CA ARG A 36 -7.92 8.72 11.54
C ARG A 36 -8.47 8.09 12.83
N GLU A 37 -9.72 7.63 12.82
CA GLU A 37 -10.34 6.92 13.94
C GLU A 37 -9.60 5.61 14.27
N ARG A 38 -9.23 4.83 13.23
CA ARG A 38 -8.43 3.61 13.41
C ARG A 38 -7.04 3.90 13.94
N ALA A 39 -6.38 4.96 13.46
CA ALA A 39 -5.10 5.39 13.99
C ALA A 39 -5.20 5.72 15.49
N ALA A 40 -6.24 6.48 15.90
CA ALA A 40 -6.47 6.83 17.30
C ALA A 40 -6.69 5.59 18.19
N ALA A 41 -7.41 4.58 17.69
CA ALA A 41 -7.69 3.33 18.40
C ALA A 41 -6.47 2.39 18.50
N LEU A 42 -5.50 2.50 17.59
CA LEU A 42 -4.30 1.67 17.59
C LEU A 42 -3.21 2.13 18.56
N ARG A 43 -3.32 3.34 19.13
CA ARG A 43 -2.29 3.92 20.03
C ARG A 43 -1.97 3.04 21.23
N GLU A 44 -3.00 2.47 21.86
CA GLU A 44 -2.82 1.59 23.02
C GLU A 44 -2.22 0.23 22.64
N ARG A 45 -2.34 -0.17 21.36
CA ARG A 45 -1.90 -1.47 20.86
C ARG A 45 -0.48 -1.44 20.30
N LEU A 46 -0.03 -0.28 19.81
CA LEU A 46 1.23 -0.11 19.11
C LEU A 46 2.08 1.02 19.74
N PRO A 47 2.59 0.85 20.98
CA PRO A 47 3.35 1.89 21.67
C PRO A 47 4.59 2.36 20.89
N GLY A 48 5.21 1.47 20.10
CA GLY A 48 6.37 1.80 19.25
C GLY A 48 6.05 2.70 18.05
N ALA A 49 4.76 2.92 17.74
CA ALA A 49 4.30 3.76 16.64
C ALA A 49 3.48 4.97 17.12
N LEU A 50 3.51 5.32 18.42
CA LEU A 50 2.66 6.37 19.01
C LEU A 50 2.77 7.72 18.30
N ASP A 51 3.98 8.23 18.08
CA ASP A 51 4.19 9.52 17.41
C ASP A 51 3.59 9.55 15.99
N MET A 52 3.73 8.45 15.26
CA MET A 52 3.10 8.29 13.94
C MET A 52 1.57 8.27 14.09
N LEU A 53 1.03 7.43 14.97
CA LEU A 53 -0.42 7.27 15.16
C LEU A 53 -1.11 8.55 15.64
N ASP A 54 -0.48 9.32 16.53
CA ASP A 54 -0.99 10.61 17.00
C ASP A 54 -1.13 11.61 15.83
N LYS A 55 -0.07 11.74 15.01
CA LYS A 55 -0.10 12.60 13.81
C LYS A 55 -1.16 12.15 12.82
N LEU A 56 -1.26 10.84 12.57
CA LEU A 56 -2.27 10.29 11.66
C LEU A 56 -3.69 10.55 12.17
N ALA A 57 -3.97 10.39 13.47
CA ALA A 57 -5.27 10.70 14.06
C ALA A 57 -5.65 12.19 13.92
N GLU A 58 -4.66 13.08 14.01
CA GLU A 58 -4.82 14.52 13.78
C GLU A 58 -4.94 14.91 12.29
N GLY A 59 -4.82 13.95 11.37
CA GLY A 59 -4.90 14.21 9.93
C GLY A 59 -3.58 14.71 9.32
N ILE A 60 -2.45 14.45 9.99
CA ILE A 60 -1.11 14.83 9.55
C ILE A 60 -0.41 13.61 8.93
N ALA A 61 -0.15 13.66 7.62
CA ALA A 61 0.57 12.60 6.92
C ALA A 61 2.06 12.62 7.27
N VAL A 62 2.64 11.44 7.48
CA VAL A 62 4.06 11.27 7.81
C VAL A 62 4.74 10.25 6.91
N GLU A 63 6.06 10.32 6.82
CA GLU A 63 6.85 9.31 6.14
C GLU A 63 6.70 7.93 6.81
N GLY A 64 6.56 6.88 5.99
CA GLY A 64 6.44 5.51 6.47
C GLY A 64 5.06 5.09 6.98
N MET A 65 4.05 5.96 6.93
CA MET A 65 2.68 5.63 7.36
C MET A 65 2.09 4.43 6.59
N GLU A 66 2.55 4.19 5.37
CA GLU A 66 2.17 3.07 4.52
C GLU A 66 2.56 1.70 5.12
N SER A 67 3.55 1.65 6.02
CA SER A 67 3.88 0.42 6.76
C SER A 67 2.76 -0.06 7.69
N LEU A 68 1.83 0.83 8.05
CA LEU A 68 0.65 0.53 8.86
C LEU A 68 -0.61 0.33 8.03
N ALA A 69 -0.53 0.34 6.68
CA ALA A 69 -1.69 0.21 5.80
C ALA A 69 -2.65 -0.92 6.21
N PRO A 70 -2.19 -2.15 6.49
CA PRO A 70 -3.10 -3.26 6.81
C PRO A 70 -3.89 -3.08 8.10
N ALA A 71 -3.42 -2.19 9.00
CA ALA A 71 -4.12 -1.86 10.24
C ALA A 71 -5.01 -0.62 10.10
N LEU A 72 -4.71 0.25 9.14
CA LEU A 72 -5.37 1.54 8.95
C LEU A 72 -6.47 1.49 7.89
N VAL A 73 -6.27 0.79 6.78
CA VAL A 73 -7.25 0.69 5.69
C VAL A 73 -8.13 -0.56 5.84
N GLU A 74 -9.32 -0.54 5.25
CA GLU A 74 -10.30 -1.63 5.37
C GLU A 74 -9.82 -2.91 4.68
N ARG A 75 -9.18 -2.76 3.52
CA ARG A 75 -8.63 -3.87 2.75
C ARG A 75 -7.45 -3.42 1.92
N MET A 76 -6.48 -4.32 1.78
CA MET A 76 -5.46 -4.23 0.74
C MET A 76 -6.08 -4.65 -0.59
N VAL A 77 -5.74 -3.95 -1.68
CA VAL A 77 -6.30 -4.20 -3.02
C VAL A 77 -5.21 -4.77 -3.92
N PRO A 78 -5.33 -6.02 -4.40
CA PRO A 78 -4.39 -6.58 -5.38
C PRO A 78 -4.39 -5.79 -6.69
N VAL A 79 -3.23 -5.65 -7.33
CA VAL A 79 -3.13 -4.99 -8.65
C VAL A 79 -4.02 -5.66 -9.71
N LEU A 80 -4.18 -6.99 -9.63
CA LEU A 80 -5.08 -7.74 -10.52
C LEU A 80 -6.55 -7.35 -10.37
N ASP A 81 -6.95 -6.72 -9.25
CA ASP A 81 -8.30 -6.18 -9.12
C ASP A 81 -8.50 -4.89 -9.92
N LEU A 82 -7.41 -4.20 -10.25
CA LEU A 82 -7.42 -2.89 -10.90
C LEU A 82 -7.34 -2.98 -12.43
N VAL A 83 -6.98 -4.14 -12.99
CA VAL A 83 -6.91 -4.31 -14.45
C VAL A 83 -8.31 -4.51 -15.05
N PRO A 84 -8.52 -4.10 -16.32
CA PRO A 84 -9.77 -4.37 -17.03
C PRO A 84 -10.09 -5.87 -17.10
N ASP A 85 -11.38 -6.19 -17.18
CA ASP A 85 -11.83 -7.54 -17.45
C ASP A 85 -11.25 -8.08 -18.76
N ALA A 86 -11.07 -9.40 -18.85
CA ALA A 86 -10.46 -10.09 -19.99
C ALA A 86 -9.01 -9.70 -20.33
N SER A 87 -8.29 -9.03 -19.42
CA SER A 87 -6.84 -8.80 -19.55
C SER A 87 -6.05 -10.12 -19.59
N LEU A 88 -4.94 -10.15 -20.32
CA LEU A 88 -4.01 -11.29 -20.39
C LEU A 88 -2.75 -11.01 -19.57
N LEU A 89 -2.49 -11.81 -18.54
CA LEU A 89 -1.23 -11.80 -17.80
C LEU A 89 -0.19 -12.62 -18.56
N VAL A 90 0.94 -12.01 -18.88
CA VAL A 90 2.08 -12.66 -19.55
C VAL A 90 3.26 -12.69 -18.59
N LEU A 91 3.73 -13.89 -18.25
CA LEU A 91 4.87 -14.10 -17.37
C LEU A 91 6.12 -14.38 -18.19
N VAL A 92 7.10 -13.49 -18.08
CA VAL A 92 8.44 -13.71 -18.66
C VAL A 92 9.30 -14.43 -17.63
N ASP A 93 9.95 -15.54 -18.03
CA ASP A 93 10.71 -16.44 -17.16
C ASP A 93 9.90 -16.94 -15.94
N PRO A 94 8.82 -17.73 -16.15
CA PRO A 94 7.86 -18.10 -15.10
C PRO A 94 8.52 -18.80 -13.89
N GLU A 95 9.56 -19.60 -14.10
CA GLU A 95 10.31 -20.25 -13.01
C GLU A 95 11.07 -19.24 -12.12
N ARG A 96 11.64 -18.19 -12.74
CA ARG A 96 12.33 -17.11 -12.01
C ARG A 96 11.32 -16.27 -11.23
N VAL A 97 10.17 -15.96 -11.83
CA VAL A 97 9.07 -15.25 -11.15
C VAL A 97 8.57 -16.05 -9.96
N ARG A 98 8.34 -17.36 -10.12
CA ARG A 98 7.86 -18.22 -9.03
C ARG A 98 8.85 -18.28 -7.87
N ARG A 99 10.14 -18.44 -8.15
CA ARG A 99 11.20 -18.41 -7.12
C ARG A 99 11.22 -17.06 -6.41
N ARG A 100 11.20 -15.96 -7.16
CA ARG A 100 11.23 -14.61 -6.57
C ARG A 100 10.02 -14.32 -5.70
N ALA A 101 8.82 -14.77 -6.10
CA ALA A 101 7.62 -14.63 -5.30
C ALA A 101 7.74 -15.39 -3.97
N HIS A 102 8.25 -16.62 -4.00
CA HIS A 102 8.53 -17.39 -2.79
C HIS A 102 9.53 -16.68 -1.87
N ASP A 103 10.65 -16.20 -2.41
CA ASP A 103 11.68 -15.50 -1.64
C ASP A 103 11.12 -14.23 -0.99
N LEU A 104 10.30 -13.45 -1.72
CA LEU A 104 9.66 -12.24 -1.19
C LEU A 104 8.72 -12.55 -0.02
N VAL A 105 7.87 -13.58 -0.15
CA VAL A 105 6.97 -14.00 0.94
C VAL A 105 7.77 -14.43 2.16
N ALA A 106 8.77 -15.29 1.99
CA ALA A 106 9.59 -15.81 3.09
C ALA A 106 10.34 -14.68 3.81
N THR A 107 11.03 -13.82 3.06
CA THR A 107 11.77 -12.69 3.66
C THR A 107 10.85 -11.71 4.36
N THR A 108 9.67 -11.39 3.81
CA THR A 108 8.71 -10.52 4.49
C THR A 108 8.17 -11.13 5.78
N GLN A 109 7.89 -12.44 5.80
CA GLN A 109 7.49 -13.14 7.02
C GLN A 109 8.57 -13.07 8.09
N GLU A 110 9.83 -13.32 7.74
CA GLU A 110 10.97 -13.18 8.66
C GLU A 110 11.09 -11.75 9.23
N PHE A 111 10.92 -10.72 8.39
CA PHE A 111 10.93 -9.33 8.84
C PHE A 111 9.77 -9.00 9.78
N LEU A 112 8.56 -9.47 9.49
CA LEU A 112 7.39 -9.24 10.34
C LEU A 112 7.56 -9.93 11.69
N GLU A 113 8.02 -11.19 11.72
CA GLU A 113 8.29 -11.91 12.96
C GLU A 113 9.37 -11.21 13.81
N ALA A 114 10.45 -10.74 13.19
CA ALA A 114 11.54 -10.05 13.88
C ALA A 114 11.14 -8.67 14.41
N ALA A 115 10.46 -7.84 13.59
CA ALA A 115 10.04 -6.50 13.96
C ALA A 115 9.11 -6.52 15.19
N TRP A 116 8.23 -7.51 15.29
CA TRP A 116 7.26 -7.58 16.38
C TRP A 116 7.79 -8.25 17.64
N THR A 117 8.75 -9.17 17.54
CA THR A 117 9.46 -9.67 18.73
C THR A 117 10.16 -8.53 19.48
N SER A 118 10.63 -7.51 18.76
CA SER A 118 11.25 -6.31 19.33
C SER A 118 10.24 -5.26 19.83
N ALA A 119 9.13 -5.06 19.10
CA ALA A 119 8.12 -4.05 19.43
C ALA A 119 7.10 -4.49 20.51
N ALA A 120 6.91 -5.80 20.72
CA ALA A 120 5.97 -6.38 21.67
C ALA A 120 6.47 -6.40 23.13
N ALA A 121 7.36 -5.49 23.52
CA ALA A 121 7.81 -5.31 24.91
C ALA A 121 6.67 -4.78 25.82
N GLY A 122 5.61 -5.58 26.01
CA GLY A 122 4.56 -5.38 27.01
C GLY A 122 3.11 -5.30 26.53
N ALA A 123 2.81 -5.31 25.22
CA ALA A 123 1.43 -5.17 24.71
C ALA A 123 0.78 -6.53 24.41
N ALA A 124 -0.41 -6.77 24.99
CA ALA A 124 -1.03 -8.10 25.14
C ALA A 124 -1.89 -8.60 23.95
N THR A 125 -1.90 -7.93 22.80
CA THR A 125 -2.74 -8.34 21.65
C THR A 125 -1.93 -8.37 20.36
N PRO A 126 -1.73 -9.55 19.74
CA PRO A 126 -1.16 -9.63 18.41
C PRO A 126 -2.05 -8.85 17.43
N LEU A 127 -1.51 -7.84 16.78
CA LEU A 127 -2.14 -7.25 15.61
C LEU A 127 -1.81 -8.17 14.43
N ASP A 128 -2.85 -8.70 13.76
CA ASP A 128 -2.64 -9.53 12.58
C ASP A 128 -2.24 -8.64 11.40
N LEU A 129 -0.94 -8.54 11.19
CA LEU A 129 -0.33 -7.85 10.04
C LEU A 129 0.09 -8.84 8.96
N SER A 130 -0.39 -10.09 8.98
CA SER A 130 -0.16 -11.03 7.87
C SER A 130 -0.70 -10.48 6.55
N ALA A 131 -1.72 -9.61 6.60
CA ALA A 131 -2.23 -8.84 5.47
C ALA A 131 -1.21 -7.84 4.87
N ALA A 132 -0.09 -7.56 5.57
CA ALA A 132 1.05 -6.81 5.03
C ALA A 132 1.93 -7.65 4.11
N SER A 133 1.84 -8.98 4.19
CA SER A 133 2.69 -9.87 3.42
C SER A 133 2.28 -9.91 1.96
N PHE A 134 3.24 -10.28 1.10
CA PHE A 134 2.95 -10.51 -0.31
C PHE A 134 2.03 -11.71 -0.49
N ALA A 135 1.11 -11.62 -1.46
CA ALA A 135 0.40 -12.79 -1.95
C ALA A 135 1.37 -13.76 -2.63
N SER A 136 1.20 -15.05 -2.37
CA SER A 136 1.94 -16.12 -3.03
C SER A 136 1.60 -16.18 -4.52
N PHE A 137 2.51 -16.78 -5.30
CA PHE A 137 2.26 -17.05 -6.72
C PHE A 137 0.96 -17.84 -6.96
N ALA A 138 0.65 -18.78 -6.06
CA ALA A 138 -0.55 -19.60 -6.15
C ALA A 138 -1.82 -18.75 -5.93
N GLU A 139 -1.82 -17.86 -4.94
CA GLU A 139 -2.93 -16.94 -4.67
C GLU A 139 -3.16 -15.96 -5.82
N VAL A 140 -2.09 -15.39 -6.38
CA VAL A 140 -2.19 -14.50 -7.55
C VAL A 140 -2.77 -15.25 -8.76
N ARG A 141 -2.34 -16.49 -9.00
CA ARG A 141 -2.90 -17.32 -10.08
C ARG A 141 -4.36 -17.69 -9.82
N ALA A 142 -4.73 -17.98 -8.57
CA ALA A 142 -6.11 -18.26 -8.20
C ALA A 142 -7.00 -17.02 -8.40
N LEU A 143 -6.52 -15.84 -8.00
CA LEU A 143 -7.22 -14.57 -8.22
C LEU A 143 -7.44 -14.30 -9.71
N ALA A 144 -6.41 -14.49 -10.55
CA ALA A 144 -6.54 -14.37 -11.99
C ALA A 144 -7.62 -15.30 -12.57
N ALA A 145 -7.69 -16.55 -12.08
CA ALA A 145 -8.70 -17.51 -12.51
C ALA A 145 -10.12 -17.09 -12.08
N VAL A 146 -10.29 -16.61 -10.85
CA VAL A 146 -11.58 -16.09 -10.35
C VAL A 146 -12.03 -14.86 -11.15
N ARG A 147 -11.11 -13.97 -11.49
CA ARG A 147 -11.35 -12.77 -12.32
C ARG A 147 -11.55 -13.09 -13.81
N GLY A 148 -11.33 -14.33 -14.24
CA GLY A 148 -11.40 -14.72 -15.66
C GLY A 148 -10.30 -14.10 -16.53
N LEU A 149 -9.15 -13.74 -15.94
CA LEU A 149 -8.03 -13.17 -16.66
C LEU A 149 -7.27 -14.27 -17.42
N GLY A 150 -6.76 -13.94 -18.61
CA GLY A 150 -5.86 -14.83 -19.33
C GLY A 150 -4.55 -15.01 -18.57
N TRP A 151 -3.91 -16.19 -18.71
CA TRP A 151 -2.64 -16.49 -18.07
C TRP A 151 -1.70 -17.20 -19.05
N TRP A 152 -0.59 -16.56 -19.42
CA TRP A 152 0.42 -17.09 -20.31
C TRP A 152 1.78 -17.12 -19.63
N THR A 153 2.46 -18.27 -19.71
CA THR A 153 3.81 -18.55 -19.20
C THR A 153 4.70 -19.11 -20.28
#